data_AF-X0U3C4-F1
#
_entry.id   AF-X0U3C4-F1
#
_cell.length_a   1.000
_cell.length_b   1.000
_cell.length_c   1.000
_cell.angle_alpha   90.00
_cell.angle_beta   90.00
_cell.angle_gamma   90.00
#
_symmetry.space_group_name_H-M   'P 1'
#
loop_
_entity.id
_entity.type
_entity.pdbx_description
1 polymer ?
#
loop_
_entity_poly.entity_id
_entity_poly.type
_entity_poly.pdbx_seq_one_letter_code
_entity_poly.pdbx_strand_id
1 'polypeptide(L)' 'MTKAVQQIEQPFLPNYQVTRFIGEGAAARIYLVTDTRDGTTRAIKALKPQSNA' A
#
# COMPACT_ATOMS: atom_id res chain seq x y z
N MET A 1 -15.26 5.02 22.80
CA MET A 1 -14.25 4.03 22.39
C MET A 1 -13.88 4.30 20.93
N THR A 2 -12.82 5.06 20.69
CA THR A 2 -12.42 5.46 19.33
C THR A 2 -11.53 4.34 18.77
N LYS A 3 -11.98 3.65 17.72
CA LYS A 3 -11.18 2.64 17.01
C LYS A 3 -9.86 3.30 16.60
N ALA A 4 -8.74 2.75 17.07
CA ALA A 4 -7.43 3.13 16.57
C ALA A 4 -7.42 2.84 15.06
N VAL A 5 -7.36 3.88 14.24
CA VAL A 5 -7.08 3.74 12.82
C VAL A 5 -5.67 3.19 12.76
N GLN A 6 -5.56 1.90 12.46
CA GLN A 6 -4.26 1.24 12.29
C GLN A 6 -3.58 1.96 11.13
N GLN A 7 -2.66 2.87 11.46
CA GLN A 7 -1.93 3.66 10.50
C GLN A 7 -1.04 2.69 9.75
N ILE A 8 -1.54 2.22 8.61
CA ILE A 8 -0.74 1.44 7.67
C ILE A 8 0.41 2.36 7.31
N GLU A 9 1.65 2.01 7.66
CA GLU A 9 2.84 2.65 7.11
C GLU A 9 2.77 2.46 5.60
N GLN A 10 2.20 3.45 4.91
CA GLN A 10 2.07 3.41 3.47
C GLN A 10 3.45 3.65 2.89
N PRO A 11 3.91 2.81 1.95
CA PRO A 11 5.18 3.06 1.28
C PRO A 11 5.11 4.45 0.63
N PHE A 12 6.11 5.29 0.89
CA PHE A 12 6.20 6.58 0.21
C PHE A 12 6.44 6.34 -1.27
N LEU A 13 5.45 6.72 -2.07
CA LEU A 13 5.44 6.54 -3.52
C LEU A 13 5.10 7.89 -4.15
N PRO A 14 6.10 8.70 -4.56
CA PRO A 14 5.91 10.13 -4.85
C PRO A 14 4.89 10.42 -5.97
N ASN A 15 4.69 9.48 -6.90
CA ASN A 15 3.74 9.62 -8.00
C ASN A 15 2.48 8.77 -7.84
N TYR A 16 2.22 8.22 -6.65
CA TYR A 16 1.10 7.33 -6.42
C TYR A 16 0.38 7.65 -5.12
N GLN A 17 -0.92 7.89 -5.21
CA GLN A 17 -1.77 8.01 -4.05
C GLN A 17 -2.42 6.67 -3.74
N VAL A 18 -2.16 6.12 -2.56
CA VAL A 18 -2.81 4.87 -2.12
C VAL A 18 -4.29 5.13 -1.85
N THR A 19 -5.15 4.40 -2.57
CA THR A 19 -6.60 4.47 -2.42
C THR A 19 -7.08 3.50 -1.36
N ARG A 20 -6.67 2.22 -1.44
CA ARG A 20 -7.04 1.17 -0.47
C ARG A 20 -6.15 -0.06 -0.57
N PHE A 21 -6.08 -0.81 0.51
CA PHE A 21 -5.60 -2.19 0.51
C PHE A 21 -6.56 -3.10 -0.27
N ILE A 22 -6.05 -3.98 -1.12
CA ILE A 22 -6.86 -4.91 -1.92
C ILE A 22 -6.48 -6.38 -1.77
N GLY A 23 -5.40 -6.71 -1.06
CA GLY A 23 -5.05 -8.10 -0.78
C GLY A 23 -3.68 -8.27 -0.13
N GLU A 24 -3.47 -9.42 0.51
CA GLU A 24 -2.20 -9.78 1.11
C GLU A 24 -1.80 -11.19 0.66
N GLY A 25 -0.54 -11.34 0.27
CA GLY A 25 0.10 -12.63 0.04
C GLY A 25 1.19 -12.88 1.09
N ALA A 26 1.78 -14.08 1.04
CA ALA A 26 2.80 -14.51 2.00
C ALA A 26 3.91 -13.46 2.20
N ALA A 27 4.48 -12.94 1.10
CA ALA A 27 5.60 -12.01 1.12
C ALA A 27 5.25 -10.54 0.82
N ALA A 28 3.98 -10.20 0.60
CA ALA A 28 3.64 -8.85 0.11
C ALA A 28 2.20 -8.41 0.44
N ARG A 29 1.98 -7.11 0.47
CA ARG A 29 0.66 -6.47 0.48
C ARG A 29 0.39 -5.79 -0.87
N ILE A 30 -0.85 -5.84 -1.32
CA ILE A 30 -1.30 -5.24 -2.59
C ILE A 30 -2.21 -4.06 -2.28
N TYR A 31 -1.94 -2.94 -2.93
CA TYR A 31 -2.71 -1.70 -2.81
C TYR A 31 -3.24 -1.27 -4.16
N LEU A 32 -4.47 -0.76 -4.18
CA LEU A 32 -4.99 0.04 -5.28
C LEU A 32 -4.47 1.46 -5.10
N VAL A 33 -3.97 2.04 -6.18
CA VAL A 33 -3.42 3.40 -6.19
C VAL A 33 -3.93 4.19 -7.41
N THR A 34 -3.90 5.51 -7.28
CA THR A 34 -4.03 6.43 -8.42
C THR A 34 -2.65 6.97 -8.77
N ASP A 35 -2.23 6.80 -10.02
CA ASP A 35 -1.03 7.43 -10.55
C ASP A 35 -1.27 8.93 -10.74
N THR A 36 -0.54 9.78 -10.00
CA THR A 36 -0.79 11.23 -9.98
C THR A 36 -0.30 11.93 -11.25
N ARG A 37 0.44 11.23 -12.13
CA ARG A 37 0.94 11.78 -13.39
C ARG A 37 -0.12 11.77 -14.49
N ASP A 38 -0.94 10.72 -14.53
CA ASP A 38 -1.92 10.48 -15.61
C ASP A 38 -3.35 10.22 -15.09
N GLY A 39 -3.57 10.14 -13.77
CA GLY A 39 -4.86 9.87 -13.15
C GLY A 39 -5.30 8.40 -13.20
N THR A 40 -4.47 7.50 -13.74
CA THR A 40 -4.85 6.10 -13.99
C THR A 40 -4.81 5.27 -12.71
N THR A 41 -5.81 4.41 -12.54
CA THR A 41 -5.84 3.43 -11.46
C THR A 41 -4.87 2.27 -11.73
N ARG A 42 -4.02 1.94 -10.76
CA ARG A 42 -3.03 0.85 -10.84
C ARG A 42 -3.01 0.02 -9.55
N ALA A 43 -2.36 -1.14 -9.60
CA ALA A 43 -2.08 -1.96 -8.42
C ALA A 43 -0.57 -1.95 -8.10
N ILE A 44 -0.22 -1.82 -6.82
CA ILE A 44 1.17 -1.89 -6.34
C ILE A 44 1.33 -3.05 -5.36
N LYS A 45 2.37 -3.86 -5.59
CA LYS A 45 2.81 -4.95 -4.70
C LYS A 45 3.95 -4.47 -3.82
N ALA A 46 3.65 -4.17 -2.56
CA ALA A 46 4.65 -3.80 -1.55
C ALA A 46 5.18 -5.07 -0.86
N LEU A 47 6.48 -5.33 -1.02
CA LEU A 47 7.13 -6.47 -0.38
C LEU A 47 7.27 -6.23 1.13
N LYS A 48 7.01 -7.26 1.94
CA LYS A 48 7.26 -7.21 3.39
C LYS A 48 8.78 -7.18 3.61
N PRO A 49 9.29 -6.40 4.57
CA PRO A 49 10.70 -6.48 4.94
C PRO A 49 11.07 -7.93 5.27
N GLN A 50 12.19 -8.41 4.75
CA GLN A 50 12.74 -9.68 5.24
C GLN A 50 13.19 -9.45 6.68
N SER A 51 12.54 -10.10 7.63
CA SER A 51 13.09 -10.23 8.97
C SER A 51 14.28 -11.18 8.87
N ASN A 52 15.50 -10.67 8.97
CA ASN A 52 16.65 -11.49 9.32
C ASN A 52 16.45 -11.88 10.79
N ALA A 53 15.72 -12.97 11.02
CA ALA A 53 15.64 -13.65 12.32
C ALA A 53 16.87 -14.55 12.48
#